data_AF-C6TAP4-F1
#
_entry.id   AF-C6TAP4-F1
#
_cell.length_a   1.000
_cell.length_b   1.000
_cell.length_c   1.000
_cell.angle_alpha   90.00
_cell.angle_beta   90.00
_cell.angle_gamma   90.00
#
_symmetry.space_group_name_H-M   'P 1'
#
loop_
_entity.id
_entity.type
_entity.pdbx_description
1 polymer ?
#
loop_
_entity_poly.entity_id
_entity_poly.type
_entity_poly.pdbx_seq_one_letter_code
_entity_poly.pdbx_strand_id
1 'polypeptide(L)'
;MGEGENTEIEIETETESEATSTTWSLLVQILKSGSVQGKVDAVTALHNLSTGIENSIELLDASAVLPLLNLLKECKKYSKFAEKATALLEILSNSEEGRTAISIADGGILTLVETVEDGSLVSTEHAVGTLLSLCRSCRDKYRELILKEGAIPGLLRLTVEGTAEAQDRARVLLDLLRDSPPEKRLTSSVLEKIVYDIAERVDGADKAAETAKRLLQDMVQRSMEHSMKCIQHRAASCTPIPST
;
A
#
# COMPACT_ATOMS: atom_id res chain seq x y z
N MET A 1 3.91 -14.98 54.96
CA MET A 1 2.82 -14.03 54.63
C MET A 1 3.47 -12.92 53.82
N GLY A 2 3.49 -13.08 52.51
CA GLY A 2 3.95 -12.08 51.56
C GLY A 2 2.78 -11.79 50.64
N GLU A 3 2.08 -10.69 50.90
CA GLU A 3 1.10 -10.07 50.03
C GLU A 3 1.40 -8.57 50.14
N GLY A 4 2.06 -8.01 49.13
CA GLY A 4 2.51 -6.61 49.18
C GLY A 4 3.19 -6.06 47.91
N GLU A 5 3.62 -6.89 46.95
CA GLU A 5 4.37 -6.41 45.77
C GLU A 5 3.57 -6.33 44.46
N ASN A 6 2.29 -6.72 44.42
CA ASN A 6 1.51 -6.73 43.16
C ASN A 6 0.76 -5.43 42.85
N THR A 7 0.61 -4.50 43.80
CA THR A 7 -0.17 -3.27 43.58
C THR A 7 0.63 -2.06 43.09
N GLU A 8 1.96 -2.05 43.23
CA GLU A 8 2.78 -0.92 42.72
C GLU A 8 3.05 -1.01 41.21
N ILE A 9 3.16 -2.23 40.66
CA ILE A 9 3.49 -2.45 39.24
C ILE A 9 2.30 -2.13 38.31
N GLU A 10 1.05 -2.36 38.76
CA GLU A 10 -0.16 -2.02 37.99
C GLU A 10 -0.41 -0.51 37.92
N ILE A 11 -0.02 0.26 38.94
CA ILE A 11 -0.23 1.71 38.99
C ILE A 11 0.85 2.47 38.17
N GLU A 12 2.09 1.97 38.14
CA GLU A 12 3.15 2.54 37.29
C GLU A 12 2.85 2.37 35.78
N THR A 13 2.23 1.25 35.40
CA THR A 13 1.90 0.97 33.98
C THR A 13 0.68 1.74 33.48
N GLU A 14 -0.32 2.02 34.32
CA GLU A 14 -1.48 2.87 33.97
C GLU A 14 -1.09 4.35 33.82
N THR A 15 -0.23 4.87 34.70
CA THR A 15 0.20 6.28 34.66
C THR A 15 1.12 6.60 33.47
N GLU A 16 1.93 5.64 33.02
CA GLU A 16 2.78 5.77 31.84
C GLU A 16 1.95 5.70 30.53
N SER A 17 0.88 4.90 30.51
CA SER A 17 -0.08 4.82 29.39
C SER A 17 -0.89 6.11 29.21
N GLU A 18 -1.37 6.73 30.30
CA GLU A 18 -2.08 8.02 30.22
C GLU A 18 -1.16 9.18 29.81
N ALA A 19 0.09 9.19 30.29
CA ALA A 19 1.07 10.20 29.95
C ALA A 19 1.49 10.14 28.47
N THR A 20 1.62 8.92 27.92
CA THR A 20 1.91 8.73 26.49
C THR A 20 0.73 9.21 25.64
N SER A 21 -0.49 8.76 25.92
CA SER A 21 -1.70 9.22 25.21
C SER A 21 -1.86 10.74 25.19
N THR A 22 -1.61 11.39 26.33
CA THR A 22 -1.63 12.86 26.45
C THR A 22 -0.57 13.53 25.55
N THR A 23 0.63 12.96 25.48
CA THR A 23 1.72 13.46 24.64
C THR A 23 1.38 13.39 23.16
N TRP A 24 0.83 12.25 22.69
CA TRP A 24 0.39 12.09 21.30
C TRP A 24 -0.68 13.11 20.93
N SER A 25 -1.69 13.31 21.78
CA SER A 25 -2.74 14.30 21.58
C SER A 25 -2.19 15.73 21.46
N LEU A 26 -1.26 16.10 22.35
CA LEU A 26 -0.61 17.43 22.32
C LEU A 26 0.16 17.64 21.02
N LEU A 27 0.93 16.65 20.57
CA LEU A 27 1.69 16.73 19.32
C LEU A 27 0.77 16.89 18.10
N VAL A 28 -0.37 16.21 18.08
CA VAL A 28 -1.40 16.39 17.04
C VAL A 28 -2.00 17.80 17.07
N GLN A 29 -2.19 18.40 18.26
CA GLN A 29 -2.64 19.79 18.36
C GLN A 29 -1.60 20.79 17.81
N ILE A 30 -0.32 20.57 18.12
CA ILE A 30 0.79 21.38 17.58
C ILE A 30 0.85 21.21 16.06
N LEU A 31 0.64 20.01 15.54
CA LEU A 31 0.60 19.76 14.10
C LEU A 31 -0.50 20.57 13.40
N LYS A 32 -1.67 20.72 14.04
CA LYS A 32 -2.82 21.50 13.51
C LYS A 32 -2.58 23.00 13.55
N SER A 33 -2.06 23.52 14.67
CA SER A 33 -2.13 24.97 14.98
C SER A 33 -0.80 25.62 15.39
N GLY A 34 0.28 24.86 15.46
CA GLY A 34 1.60 25.34 15.83
C GLY A 34 2.28 26.18 14.75
N SER A 35 3.43 26.77 15.12
CA SER A 35 4.31 27.45 14.18
C SER A 35 4.88 26.47 13.14
N VAL A 36 5.46 26.98 12.05
CA VAL A 36 6.13 26.14 11.04
C VAL A 36 7.15 25.20 11.69
N GLN A 37 7.99 25.74 12.57
CA GLN A 37 8.96 24.93 13.31
C GLN A 37 8.28 23.94 14.26
N GLY A 38 7.24 24.36 14.97
CA GLY A 38 6.48 23.49 15.87
C GLY A 38 5.85 22.30 15.13
N LYS A 39 5.35 22.48 13.91
CA LYS A 39 4.84 21.39 13.07
C LYS A 39 5.95 20.42 12.66
N VAL A 40 7.13 20.94 12.28
CA VAL A 40 8.30 20.11 11.92
C VAL A 40 8.76 19.27 13.12
N ASP A 41 8.85 19.90 14.29
CA ASP A 41 9.25 19.24 15.53
C ASP A 41 8.20 18.21 15.95
N ALA A 42 6.91 18.52 15.80
CA ALA A 42 5.82 17.60 16.10
C ALA A 42 5.84 16.35 15.22
N VAL A 43 6.01 16.50 13.89
CA VAL A 43 6.17 15.35 12.97
C VAL A 43 7.37 14.50 13.37
N THR A 44 8.49 15.13 13.71
CA THR A 44 9.71 14.43 14.10
C THR A 44 9.52 13.65 15.40
N ALA A 45 8.90 14.27 16.40
CA ALA A 45 8.58 13.64 17.67
C ALA A 45 7.61 12.47 17.50
N LEU A 46 6.49 12.67 16.78
CA LEU A 46 5.52 11.62 16.48
C LEU A 46 6.17 10.43 15.78
N HIS A 47 7.02 10.69 14.78
CA HIS A 47 7.73 9.63 14.07
C HIS A 47 8.67 8.85 15.00
N ASN A 48 9.47 9.54 15.82
CA ASN A 48 10.39 8.88 16.74
C ASN A 48 9.64 8.05 17.80
N LEU A 49 8.53 8.58 18.33
CA LEU A 49 7.64 7.84 19.24
C LEU A 49 7.04 6.61 18.54
N SER A 50 6.60 6.75 17.29
CA SER A 50 6.00 5.67 16.52
C SER A 50 6.95 4.50 16.25
N THR A 51 8.25 4.77 16.16
CA THR A 51 9.30 3.76 15.95
C THR A 51 9.76 3.07 17.23
N GLY A 52 9.49 3.66 18.40
CA GLY A 52 9.93 3.16 19.70
C GLY A 52 8.87 2.37 20.47
N ILE A 53 7.61 2.38 20.02
CA ILE A 53 6.46 1.80 20.74
C ILE A 53 5.85 0.67 19.91
N GLU A 54 5.69 -0.51 20.51
CA GLU A 54 4.83 -1.57 19.98
C GLU A 54 3.36 -1.13 20.09
N ASN A 55 2.60 -1.17 18.98
CA ASN A 55 1.19 -0.71 18.85
C ASN A 55 0.96 0.82 18.72
N SER A 56 1.86 1.55 18.07
CA SER A 56 1.71 3.00 17.77
C SER A 56 0.44 3.40 16.98
N ILE A 57 -0.28 2.43 16.40
CA ILE A 57 -1.54 2.64 15.66
C ILE A 57 -2.66 3.13 16.59
N GLU A 58 -2.70 2.67 17.84
CA GLU A 58 -3.79 3.01 18.78
C GLU A 58 -3.66 4.44 19.33
N LEU A 59 -2.46 5.01 19.30
CA LEU A 59 -2.14 6.31 19.90
C LEU A 59 -2.25 7.46 18.89
N LEU A 60 -2.06 7.19 17.60
CA LEU A 60 -2.09 8.20 16.56
C LEU A 60 -3.48 8.32 15.92
N ASP A 61 -4.22 9.35 16.32
CA ASP A 61 -5.57 9.61 15.82
C ASP A 61 -5.59 10.08 14.35
N ALA A 62 -6.63 9.66 13.61
CA ALA A 62 -6.90 10.01 12.22
C ALA A 62 -7.00 11.53 11.98
N SER A 63 -7.25 12.33 13.02
CA SER A 63 -7.23 13.79 12.89
C SER A 63 -5.84 14.39 12.58
N ALA A 64 -4.77 13.59 12.66
CA ALA A 64 -3.42 13.95 12.20
C ALA A 64 -3.27 13.89 10.67
N VAL A 65 -4.11 13.14 9.96
CA VAL A 65 -3.99 12.90 8.50
C VAL A 65 -3.98 14.19 7.69
N LEU A 66 -4.98 15.06 7.88
CA LEU A 66 -5.11 16.27 7.07
C LEU A 66 -3.94 17.26 7.26
N PRO A 67 -3.51 17.57 8.50
CA PRO A 67 -2.29 18.35 8.73
C PRO A 67 -1.03 17.73 8.10
N LEU A 68 -0.84 16.41 8.20
CA LEU A 68 0.29 15.70 7.58
C LEU A 68 0.28 15.84 6.06
N LEU A 69 -0.88 15.63 5.42
CA LEU A 69 -1.01 15.76 3.97
C LEU A 69 -0.72 17.19 3.50
N ASN A 70 -1.22 18.21 4.20
CA ASN A 70 -0.95 19.61 3.85
C ASN A 70 0.55 19.94 3.93
N LEU A 71 1.23 19.48 4.98
CA LEU A 71 2.68 19.64 5.10
C LEU A 71 3.45 18.86 4.02
N LEU A 72 2.95 17.69 3.63
CA LEU A 72 3.55 16.88 2.57
C LEU A 72 3.36 17.53 1.18
N LYS A 73 2.27 18.27 0.95
CA LYS A 73 2.07 19.06 -0.28
C LYS A 73 3.05 20.23 -0.38
N GLU A 74 3.36 20.87 0.74
CA GLU A 74 4.21 22.06 0.78
C GLU A 74 5.72 21.75 0.78
N CYS A 75 6.11 20.52 1.10
CA CYS A 75 7.52 20.14 1.22
C CYS A 75 8.06 19.41 -0.03
N LYS A 76 9.39 19.34 -0.12
CA LYS A 76 10.08 18.52 -1.13
C LYS A 76 9.90 17.05 -0.79
N LYS A 77 9.33 16.27 -1.72
CA LYS A 77 8.99 14.85 -1.51
C LYS A 77 10.20 13.96 -1.18
N TYR A 78 11.38 14.33 -1.66
CA TYR A 78 12.65 13.64 -1.37
C TYR A 78 13.33 14.05 -0.05
N SER A 79 12.72 14.93 0.75
CA SER A 79 13.32 15.41 2.00
C SER A 79 13.17 14.40 3.15
N LYS A 80 14.06 14.50 4.15
CA LYS A 80 13.94 13.73 5.40
C LYS A 80 12.66 14.03 6.18
N PHE A 81 12.09 15.22 6.01
CA PHE A 81 10.79 15.55 6.57
C PHE A 81 9.67 14.76 5.90
N ALA A 82 9.69 14.69 4.55
CA ALA A 82 8.71 13.91 3.80
C ALA A 82 8.73 12.43 4.20
N GLU A 83 9.92 11.82 4.34
CA GLU A 83 10.06 10.43 4.83
C GLU A 83 9.29 10.18 6.13
N LYS A 84 9.42 11.08 7.11
CA LYS A 84 8.74 10.97 8.41
C LYS A 84 7.25 11.17 8.31
N ALA A 85 6.81 12.19 7.56
CA ALA A 85 5.40 12.48 7.36
C ALA A 85 4.69 11.31 6.63
N THR A 86 5.34 10.73 5.61
CA THR A 86 4.80 9.59 4.86
C THR A 86 4.76 8.32 5.69
N ALA A 87 5.75 8.08 6.55
CA ALA A 87 5.74 6.95 7.47
C ALA A 87 4.56 7.03 8.44
N LEU A 88 4.28 8.22 8.99
CA LEU A 88 3.13 8.45 9.85
C LEU A 88 1.79 8.25 9.11
N LEU A 89 1.70 8.67 7.85
CA LEU A 89 0.52 8.41 7.01
C LEU A 89 0.31 6.91 6.75
N GLU A 90 1.39 6.14 6.56
CA GLU A 90 1.29 4.68 6.43
C GLU A 90 0.76 4.05 7.72
N ILE A 91 1.27 4.45 8.88
CA ILE A 91 0.78 3.98 10.19
C ILE A 91 -0.71 4.29 10.34
N LEU A 92 -1.11 5.52 10.05
CA LEU A 92 -2.51 5.97 10.08
C LEU A 92 -3.40 5.15 9.13
N SER A 93 -2.87 4.72 7.98
CA SER A 93 -3.63 3.89 7.04
C SER A 93 -3.96 2.49 7.56
N ASN A 94 -3.41 2.07 8.70
CA ASN A 94 -3.76 0.79 9.32
C ASN A 94 -5.16 0.82 9.97
N SER A 95 -5.69 2.00 10.33
CA SER A 95 -7.07 2.16 10.84
C SER A 95 -8.06 2.52 9.73
N GLU A 96 -9.34 2.19 9.93
CA GLU A 96 -10.40 2.54 8.96
C GLU A 96 -10.62 4.05 8.87
N GLU A 97 -10.55 4.72 10.01
CA GLU A 97 -10.68 6.17 10.16
C GLU A 97 -9.54 6.87 9.41
N GLY A 98 -8.31 6.39 9.56
CA GLY A 98 -7.15 6.94 8.86
C GLY A 98 -7.22 6.74 7.35
N ARG A 99 -7.59 5.55 6.86
CA ARG A 99 -7.82 5.31 5.42
C ARG A 99 -8.92 6.20 4.86
N THR A 100 -10.01 6.37 5.59
CA THR A 100 -11.11 7.23 5.18
C THR A 100 -10.66 8.69 5.13
N ALA A 101 -9.99 9.18 6.18
CA ALA A 101 -9.45 10.53 6.24
C ALA A 101 -8.47 10.82 5.08
N ILE A 102 -7.59 9.88 4.73
CA ILE A 102 -6.66 10.02 3.59
C ILE A 102 -7.43 10.17 2.28
N SER A 103 -8.48 9.36 2.08
CA SER A 103 -9.22 9.33 0.82
C SER A 103 -10.18 10.51 0.60
N ILE A 104 -10.73 11.07 1.68
CA ILE A 104 -11.65 12.23 1.58
C ILE A 104 -10.91 13.56 1.64
N ALA A 105 -9.66 13.57 2.12
CA ALA A 105 -8.84 14.77 2.13
C ALA A 105 -8.62 15.24 0.69
N ASP A 106 -8.90 16.53 0.44
CA ASP A 106 -8.68 17.13 -0.87
C ASP A 106 -7.23 16.88 -1.33
N GLY A 107 -7.07 16.29 -2.51
CA GLY A 107 -5.76 15.90 -3.04
C GLY A 107 -4.96 14.90 -2.19
N GLY A 108 -5.57 14.17 -1.25
CA GLY A 108 -4.86 13.24 -0.37
C GLY A 108 -4.23 12.06 -1.12
N ILE A 109 -5.00 11.41 -1.99
CA ILE A 109 -4.50 10.34 -2.87
C ILE A 109 -3.46 10.90 -3.85
N LEU A 110 -3.73 12.05 -4.47
CA LEU A 110 -2.78 12.71 -5.38
C LEU A 110 -1.43 12.98 -4.71
N THR A 111 -1.45 13.50 -3.47
CA THR A 111 -0.22 13.78 -2.71
C THR A 111 0.62 12.52 -2.51
N LEU A 112 -0.02 11.37 -2.28
CA LEU A 112 0.67 10.07 -2.17
C LEU A 112 1.21 9.62 -3.52
N VAL A 113 0.44 9.77 -4.60
CA VAL A 113 0.87 9.44 -5.98
C VAL A 113 2.08 10.28 -6.39
N GLU A 114 2.05 11.60 -6.17
CA GLU A 114 3.21 12.48 -6.40
C GLU A 114 4.43 12.06 -5.56
N THR A 115 4.20 11.58 -4.33
CA THR A 115 5.28 11.08 -3.48
C THR A 115 5.87 9.77 -4.01
N VAL A 116 5.06 8.88 -4.62
CA VAL A 116 5.56 7.71 -5.34
C VAL A 116 6.43 8.13 -6.52
N GLU A 117 6.12 9.26 -7.14
CA GLU A 117 6.86 9.74 -8.30
C GLU A 117 8.18 10.43 -7.94
N ASP A 118 8.14 11.40 -7.03
CA ASP A 118 9.26 12.33 -6.77
C ASP A 118 9.92 12.13 -5.38
N GLY A 119 9.49 11.09 -4.66
CA GLY A 119 9.98 10.77 -3.32
C GLY A 119 11.41 10.22 -3.29
N SER A 120 12.01 10.26 -2.09
CA SER A 120 13.18 9.41 -1.78
C SER A 120 12.73 7.95 -1.68
N LEU A 121 13.69 7.01 -1.78
CA LEU A 121 13.43 5.56 -1.65
C LEU A 121 12.56 5.20 -0.43
N VAL A 122 12.80 5.87 0.71
CA VAL A 122 12.05 5.64 1.95
C VAL A 122 10.62 6.21 1.84
N SER A 123 10.48 7.45 1.37
CA SER A 123 9.15 8.06 1.22
C SER A 123 8.29 7.35 0.17
N THR A 124 8.89 6.86 -0.93
CA THR A 124 8.19 6.09 -1.96
C THR A 124 7.67 4.77 -1.40
N GLU A 125 8.47 4.09 -0.57
CA GLU A 125 8.09 2.82 0.04
C GLU A 125 6.91 2.97 1.01
N HIS A 126 6.91 4.02 1.83
CA HIS A 126 5.80 4.38 2.72
C HIS A 126 4.56 4.84 1.94
N ALA A 127 4.73 5.63 0.87
CA ALA A 127 3.63 6.09 0.04
C ALA A 127 2.91 4.93 -0.66
N VAL A 128 3.66 3.99 -1.26
CA VAL A 128 3.07 2.77 -1.84
C VAL A 128 2.46 1.89 -0.76
N GLY A 129 3.09 1.75 0.41
CA GLY A 129 2.52 1.03 1.56
C GLY A 129 1.15 1.59 1.97
N THR A 130 1.04 2.91 2.04
CA THR A 130 -0.21 3.63 2.31
C THR A 130 -1.27 3.29 1.25
N LEU A 131 -0.97 3.50 -0.03
CA LEU A 131 -1.90 3.22 -1.14
C LEU A 131 -2.33 1.73 -1.18
N LEU A 132 -1.40 0.83 -0.87
CA LEU A 132 -1.64 -0.60 -0.78
C LEU A 132 -2.57 -0.95 0.39
N SER A 133 -2.41 -0.33 1.55
CA SER A 133 -3.32 -0.48 2.69
C SER A 133 -4.75 -0.08 2.34
N LEU A 134 -4.92 1.06 1.64
CA LEU A 134 -6.21 1.47 1.11
C LEU A 134 -6.80 0.37 0.20
N CYS A 135 -6.10 -0.02 -0.86
CA CYS A 135 -6.59 -1.04 -1.80
C CYS A 135 -6.87 -2.41 -1.16
N ARG A 136 -6.06 -2.86 -0.19
CA ARG A 136 -6.29 -4.12 0.53
C ARG A 136 -7.54 -4.07 1.39
N SER A 137 -7.84 -2.92 1.99
CA SER A 137 -9.02 -2.77 2.85
C SER A 137 -10.33 -2.81 2.07
N CYS A 138 -10.40 -2.13 0.92
CA CYS A 138 -11.59 -2.11 0.08
C CYS A 138 -11.22 -1.75 -1.37
N ARG A 139 -10.84 -2.75 -2.15
CA ARG A 139 -10.39 -2.57 -3.54
C ARG A 139 -11.37 -1.72 -4.35
N ASP A 140 -12.66 -2.05 -4.31
CA ASP A 140 -13.66 -1.40 -5.17
C ASP A 140 -13.85 0.08 -4.83
N LYS A 141 -13.64 0.47 -3.58
CA LYS A 141 -13.68 1.87 -3.12
C LYS A 141 -12.46 2.66 -3.57
N TYR A 142 -11.26 2.10 -3.40
CA TYR A 142 -10.01 2.87 -3.51
C TYR A 142 -9.33 2.76 -4.86
N ARG A 143 -9.58 1.68 -5.61
CA ARG A 143 -8.96 1.44 -6.91
C ARG A 143 -9.17 2.59 -7.88
N GLU A 144 -10.42 3.02 -8.06
CA GLU A 144 -10.75 4.09 -9.03
C GLU A 144 -10.12 5.43 -8.63
N LEU A 145 -10.09 5.73 -7.32
CA LEU A 145 -9.47 6.94 -6.81
C LEU A 145 -7.97 6.99 -7.14
N ILE A 146 -7.26 5.88 -6.93
CA ILE A 146 -5.81 5.78 -7.19
C ILE A 146 -5.51 5.84 -8.70
N LEU A 147 -6.33 5.19 -9.52
CA LEU A 147 -6.17 5.21 -10.97
C LEU A 147 -6.42 6.61 -11.55
N LYS A 148 -7.42 7.32 -11.04
CA LYS A 148 -7.78 8.66 -11.50
C LYS A 148 -6.66 9.67 -11.29
N GLU A 149 -5.89 9.53 -10.21
CA GLU A 149 -4.72 10.38 -9.93
C GLU A 149 -3.46 9.97 -10.70
N GLY A 150 -3.54 8.95 -11.57
CA GLY A 150 -2.45 8.62 -12.48
C GLY A 150 -1.33 7.77 -11.88
N ALA A 151 -1.61 6.92 -10.88
CA ALA A 151 -0.56 6.16 -10.17
C ALA A 151 0.27 5.16 -11.03
N ILE A 152 -0.23 4.74 -12.19
CA ILE A 152 0.34 3.62 -12.96
C ILE A 152 1.80 3.86 -13.42
N PRO A 153 2.16 5.00 -14.05
CA PRO A 153 3.53 5.22 -14.53
C PRO A 153 4.55 5.22 -13.39
N GLY A 154 4.26 5.90 -12.28
CA GLY A 154 5.12 5.92 -11.08
C GLY A 154 5.31 4.53 -10.48
N LEU A 155 4.23 3.75 -10.35
CA LEU A 155 4.31 2.38 -9.84
C LEU A 155 5.12 1.47 -10.76
N LEU A 156 4.93 1.55 -12.08
CA LEU A 156 5.72 0.77 -13.05
C LEU A 156 7.21 1.10 -12.97
N ARG A 157 7.57 2.38 -12.89
CA ARG A 157 8.97 2.80 -12.67
C ARG A 157 9.53 2.19 -11.39
N LEU A 158 8.76 2.25 -10.30
CA LEU A 158 9.17 1.73 -9.00
C LEU A 158 9.42 0.21 -9.01
N THR A 159 8.71 -0.57 -9.83
CA THR A 159 8.96 -2.02 -9.96
C THR A 159 10.34 -2.39 -10.52
N VAL A 160 11.05 -1.42 -11.12
CA VAL A 160 12.38 -1.60 -11.71
C VAL A 160 13.45 -0.88 -10.89
N GLU A 161 13.16 0.35 -10.44
CA GLU A 161 14.14 1.25 -9.82
C GLU A 161 14.04 1.31 -8.29
N GLY A 162 12.98 0.75 -7.69
CA GLY A 162 12.75 0.79 -6.25
C GLY A 162 13.63 -0.17 -5.45
N THR A 163 13.56 -0.04 -4.11
CA THR A 163 14.09 -1.04 -3.16
C THR A 163 13.38 -2.39 -3.35
N ALA A 164 13.93 -3.48 -2.83
CA ALA A 164 13.29 -4.80 -2.92
C ALA A 164 11.85 -4.77 -2.35
N GLU A 165 11.66 -4.10 -1.22
CA GLU A 165 10.36 -3.92 -0.57
C GLU A 165 9.42 -3.03 -1.40
N ALA A 166 9.90 -1.88 -1.89
CA ALA A 166 9.10 -0.99 -2.72
C ALA A 166 8.68 -1.67 -4.04
N GLN A 167 9.56 -2.46 -4.65
CA GLN A 167 9.24 -3.25 -5.84
C GLN A 167 8.14 -4.28 -5.57
N ASP A 168 8.21 -5.01 -4.45
CA ASP A 168 7.19 -6.00 -4.09
C ASP A 168 5.83 -5.34 -3.86
N ARG A 169 5.80 -4.28 -3.02
CA ARG A 169 4.58 -3.51 -2.75
C ARG A 169 3.98 -2.92 -4.02
N ALA A 170 4.80 -2.39 -4.92
CA ALA A 170 4.35 -1.85 -6.20
C ALA A 170 3.71 -2.91 -7.09
N ARG A 171 4.30 -4.12 -7.18
CA ARG A 171 3.73 -5.25 -7.93
C ARG A 171 2.38 -5.66 -7.37
N VAL A 172 2.27 -5.80 -6.05
CA VAL A 172 1.01 -6.15 -5.39
C VAL A 172 -0.06 -5.08 -5.62
N LEU A 173 0.30 -3.80 -5.50
CA LEU A 173 -0.63 -2.71 -5.74
C LEU A 173 -1.09 -2.69 -7.21
N LEU A 174 -0.16 -2.83 -8.17
CA LEU A 174 -0.50 -2.93 -9.59
C LEU A 174 -1.47 -4.08 -9.87
N ASP A 175 -1.28 -5.25 -9.25
CA ASP A 175 -2.21 -6.38 -9.39
C ASP A 175 -3.60 -6.07 -8.83
N LEU A 176 -3.70 -5.35 -7.70
CA LEU A 176 -4.99 -4.91 -7.14
C LEU A 176 -5.67 -3.86 -8.03
N LEU A 177 -4.89 -3.04 -8.75
CA LEU A 177 -5.40 -2.01 -9.65
C LEU A 177 -5.85 -2.54 -11.01
N ARG A 178 -5.61 -3.81 -11.36
CA ARG A 178 -6.12 -4.41 -12.62
C ARG A 178 -7.64 -4.48 -12.63
N ASP A 179 -8.27 -4.43 -13.81
CA ASP A 179 -9.75 -4.49 -13.94
C ASP A 179 -10.31 -5.84 -13.45
N SER A 180 -9.64 -6.93 -13.82
CA SER A 180 -9.94 -8.27 -13.31
C SER A 180 -9.62 -8.34 -11.81
N PRO A 181 -10.48 -8.95 -10.97
CA PRO A 181 -10.06 -9.39 -9.64
C PRO A 181 -8.75 -10.17 -9.75
N PRO A 182 -7.86 -10.14 -8.75
CA PRO A 182 -6.64 -10.94 -8.79
C PRO A 182 -7.04 -12.40 -9.04
N GLU A 183 -6.80 -12.89 -10.25
CA GLU A 183 -6.97 -14.29 -10.58
C GLU A 183 -6.12 -15.03 -9.55
N LYS A 184 -6.70 -16.00 -8.83
CA LYS A 184 -5.92 -16.88 -7.96
C LYS A 184 -4.89 -17.55 -8.85
N ARG A 185 -3.68 -16.98 -8.92
CA ARG A 185 -2.57 -17.54 -9.68
C ARG A 185 -2.24 -18.85 -8.99
N LEU A 186 -2.71 -19.94 -9.58
CA LEU A 186 -2.27 -21.28 -9.22
C LEU A 186 -0.75 -21.27 -9.38
N THR A 187 -0.01 -21.68 -8.36
CA THR A 187 1.44 -21.82 -8.47
C THR A 187 1.75 -22.84 -9.59
N SER A 188 2.92 -22.72 -10.23
CA SER A 188 3.33 -23.66 -11.30
C SER A 188 3.17 -25.11 -10.84
N SER A 189 3.55 -25.40 -9.60
CA SER A 189 3.43 -26.73 -8.98
C SER A 189 1.97 -27.20 -8.81
N VAL A 190 1.05 -26.32 -8.43
CA VAL A 190 -0.37 -26.68 -8.26
C VAL A 190 -1.04 -26.88 -9.61
N LEU A 191 -0.73 -26.02 -10.58
CA LEU A 191 -1.22 -26.13 -11.95
C LEU A 191 -0.73 -27.41 -12.62
N GLU A 192 0.58 -27.70 -12.54
CA GLU A 192 1.18 -28.93 -13.08
C GLU A 192 0.53 -30.17 -12.49
N LYS A 193 0.30 -30.19 -11.17
CA LYS A 193 -0.38 -31.30 -10.50
C LYS A 193 -1.81 -31.48 -10.98
N ILE A 194 -2.60 -30.40 -11.07
CA ILE A 194 -3.99 -30.45 -11.57
C ILE A 194 -4.02 -31.00 -13.00
N VAL A 195 -3.13 -30.51 -13.86
CA VAL A 195 -3.08 -30.93 -15.26
C VAL A 195 -2.60 -32.38 -15.38
N TYR A 196 -1.66 -32.83 -14.55
CA TYR A 196 -1.23 -34.22 -14.48
C TYR A 196 -2.37 -35.15 -14.04
N ASP A 197 -3.09 -34.80 -12.96
CA ASP A 197 -4.22 -35.58 -12.45
C ASP A 197 -5.35 -35.70 -13.50
N ILE A 198 -5.60 -34.63 -14.27
CA ILE A 198 -6.57 -34.65 -15.39
C ILE A 198 -6.06 -35.54 -16.53
N ALA A 199 -4.79 -35.40 -16.91
CA ALA A 199 -4.19 -36.19 -17.97
C ALA A 199 -4.16 -37.69 -17.64
N GLU A 200 -3.88 -38.06 -16.38
CA GLU A 200 -3.93 -39.44 -15.90
C GLU A 200 -5.34 -40.03 -15.97
N ARG A 201 -6.37 -39.25 -15.63
CA ARG A 201 -7.77 -39.70 -15.75
C ARG A 201 -8.23 -39.86 -17.20
N VAL A 202 -7.69 -39.08 -18.13
CA VAL A 202 -8.12 -39.05 -19.54
C VAL A 202 -7.35 -40.06 -20.38
N ASP A 203 -6.02 -40.05 -20.32
CA ASP A 203 -5.14 -40.83 -21.19
C ASP A 203 -4.42 -42.00 -20.47
N GLY A 204 -4.62 -42.14 -19.15
CA GLY A 204 -3.96 -43.13 -18.31
C GLY A 204 -2.56 -42.71 -17.85
N ALA A 205 -2.06 -43.36 -16.79
CA ALA A 205 -0.78 -43.03 -16.15
C ALA A 205 0.43 -43.08 -17.12
N ASP A 206 0.42 -44.01 -18.08
CA ASP A 206 1.52 -44.18 -19.05
C ASP A 206 1.70 -42.98 -19.99
N LYS A 207 0.65 -42.20 -20.22
CA LYS A 207 0.64 -41.03 -21.13
C LYS A 207 0.41 -39.70 -20.43
N ALA A 208 0.11 -39.73 -19.12
CA ALA A 208 -0.24 -38.55 -18.33
C ALA A 208 0.81 -37.43 -18.43
N ALA A 209 2.09 -37.76 -18.35
CA ALA A 209 3.17 -36.77 -18.40
C ALA A 209 3.24 -36.03 -19.74
N GLU A 210 3.15 -36.75 -20.87
CA GLU A 210 3.22 -36.14 -22.21
C GLU A 210 1.95 -35.36 -22.53
N THR A 211 0.78 -35.88 -22.16
CA THR A 211 -0.49 -35.17 -22.31
C THR A 211 -0.51 -33.89 -21.46
N ALA A 212 -0.06 -33.96 -20.21
CA ALA A 212 -0.01 -32.80 -19.33
C ALA A 212 0.92 -31.71 -19.90
N LYS A 213 2.09 -32.10 -20.41
CA LYS A 213 3.02 -31.20 -21.07
C LYS A 213 2.41 -30.51 -22.29
N ARG A 214 1.71 -31.26 -23.15
CA ARG A 214 1.02 -30.71 -24.33
C ARG A 214 -0.10 -29.74 -23.93
N LEU A 215 -0.87 -30.07 -22.91
CA LEU A 215 -1.96 -29.22 -22.41
C LEU A 215 -1.41 -27.91 -21.83
N LEU A 216 -0.35 -27.96 -21.04
CA LEU A 216 0.30 -26.75 -20.51
C LEU A 216 0.84 -25.86 -21.63
N GLN A 217 1.46 -26.44 -22.66
CA GLN A 217 1.92 -25.70 -23.84
C GLN A 217 0.77 -25.02 -24.59
N ASP A 218 -0.32 -25.75 -24.84
CA ASP A 218 -1.50 -25.22 -25.53
C ASP A 218 -2.19 -24.13 -24.70
N MET A 219 -2.27 -24.30 -23.38
CA MET A 219 -2.80 -23.27 -22.46
C MET A 219 -1.99 -21.97 -22.54
N VAL A 220 -0.65 -22.05 -22.52
CA VAL A 220 0.22 -20.87 -22.64
C VAL A 220 0.06 -20.20 -24.01
N GLN A 221 0.03 -20.99 -25.08
CA GLN A 221 -0.14 -20.47 -26.43
C GLN A 221 -1.47 -19.73 -26.60
N ARG A 222 -2.59 -20.34 -26.17
CA ARG A 222 -3.92 -19.71 -26.24
C ARG A 222 -4.02 -18.45 -25.37
N SER A 223 -3.39 -18.47 -24.19
CA SER A 223 -3.32 -17.29 -23.31
C SER A 223 -2.59 -16.12 -23.98
N MET A 224 -1.46 -16.41 -24.64
CA MET A 224 -0.69 -15.42 -25.40
C MET A 224 -1.50 -14.88 -26.57
N GLU A 225 -2.16 -15.74 -27.35
CA GLU A 225 -3.02 -15.34 -28.47
C GLU A 225 -4.19 -14.46 -28.01
N HIS A 226 -4.84 -14.83 -26.90
CA HIS A 226 -5.92 -14.05 -26.32
C HIS A 226 -5.44 -12.67 -25.84
N SER A 227 -4.31 -12.64 -25.13
CA SER A 227 -3.70 -11.40 -24.63
C SER A 227 -3.35 -10.46 -25.80
N MET A 228 -2.78 -10.99 -26.88
CA MET A 228 -2.44 -10.20 -28.06
C MET A 228 -3.68 -9.63 -28.76
N LYS A 229 -4.76 -10.42 -28.87
CA LYS A 229 -6.05 -9.93 -29.40
C LYS A 229 -6.63 -8.80 -28.54
N CYS A 230 -6.59 -8.93 -27.21
CA CYS A 230 -7.06 -7.89 -26.29
C CYS A 230 -6.24 -6.60 -26.42
N ILE A 231 -4.90 -6.70 -26.53
CA ILE A 231 -4.01 -5.54 -26.73
C ILE A 231 -4.33 -4.84 -28.06
N GLN A 232 -4.50 -5.61 -29.14
CA GLN A 232 -4.85 -5.07 -30.46
C GLN A 232 -6.20 -4.36 -30.45
N HIS A 233 -7.22 -4.94 -29.82
CA HIS A 233 -8.54 -4.32 -29.72
C HIS A 233 -8.49 -3.00 -28.93
N ARG A 234 -7.74 -2.96 -27.82
CA ARG A 234 -7.55 -1.74 -27.03
C ARG A 234 -6.78 -0.67 -27.79
N ALA A 235 -5.76 -1.06 -28.57
CA ALA A 235 -5.01 -0.13 -29.41
C ALA A 235 -5.88 0.48 -30.53
N ALA A 236 -6.77 -0.31 -31.13
CA ALA A 236 -7.69 0.16 -32.17
C ALA A 236 -8.75 1.15 -31.64
N SER A 237 -9.21 0.98 -30.40
CA SER A 237 -10.15 1.91 -29.76
C SER A 237 -9.54 3.26 -29.37
N CYS A 238 -8.21 3.40 -29.42
CA CYS A 238 -7.50 4.64 -29.07
C CYS A 238 -7.09 5.46 -30.31
N THR A 239 -7.77 5.33 -31.45
CA THR A 239 -7.47 6.14 -32.63
C THR A 239 -7.94 7.60 -32.42
N PRO A 240 -7.08 8.61 -32.64
CA PRO A 240 -7.47 10.02 -32.47
C PRO A 240 -8.51 10.40 -33.51
N ILE A 241 -9.53 11.14 -33.08
CA ILE A 241 -10.51 11.78 -33.97
C ILE A 241 -9.73 12.73 -34.90
N PRO A 242 -9.83 12.59 -36.24
CA PRO A 242 -9.17 13.51 -37.14
C PRO A 242 -9.78 14.90 -36.98
N SER A 243 -8.93 15.88 -36.66
CA SER A 243 -9.28 17.29 -36.64
C SER A 243 -9.53 17.78 -38.07
N THR A 244 -10.79 18.04 -38.38
CA THR A 244 -11.23 18.88 -39.53
C THR A 244 -11.77 20.19 -39.01
#